data_AF-R6DTA4-F1
#
_entry.id   AF-R6DTA4-F1
#
_cell.length_a   1.000
_cell.length_b   1.000
_cell.length_c   1.000
_cell.angle_alpha   90.00
_cell.angle_beta   90.00
_cell.angle_gamma   90.00
#
_symmetry.space_group_name_H-M   'P 1'
#
loop_
_entity.id
_entity.type
_entity.pdbx_description
1 polymer ?
#
loop_
_entity_poly.entity_id
_entity_poly.type
_entity_poly.pdbx_seq_one_letter_code
_entity_poly.pdbx_strand_id
1 'polypeptide(L)'
;MNNNLILEAEELFKKSALTADHKLFVEALNKISAQIGTAISPLTKANRPFIAAVMMRYVDFIKKDFDTNEMEVFHEMLRDLGNTGAEYIVTMPMPNKGEK
;
A
#
# COMPACT_ATOMS: atom_id res chain seq x y z
N MET A 1 -16.08 -16.29 -11.32
CA MET A 1 -16.66 -15.21 -10.48
C MET A 1 -15.56 -14.22 -10.24
N ASN A 2 -15.66 -12.99 -10.77
CA ASN A 2 -14.74 -11.92 -10.39
C ASN A 2 -15.12 -11.50 -8.97
N ASN A 3 -14.49 -12.12 -7.96
CA ASN A 3 -14.57 -11.60 -6.60
C ASN A 3 -13.90 -10.24 -6.63
N ASN A 4 -14.71 -9.18 -6.55
CA ASN A 4 -14.18 -7.83 -6.56
C ASN A 4 -13.59 -7.55 -5.18
N LEU A 5 -12.32 -7.91 -5.01
CA LEU A 5 -11.57 -7.73 -3.77
C LEU A 5 -11.62 -6.28 -3.25
N ILE A 6 -11.86 -5.30 -4.13
CA ILE A 6 -12.06 -3.90 -3.76
C ILE A 6 -13.40 -3.72 -3.02
N LEU A 7 -14.50 -4.26 -3.53
CA LEU A 7 -15.80 -4.19 -2.84
C LEU A 7 -15.77 -4.92 -1.50
N GLU A 8 -15.10 -6.08 -1.44
CA GLU A 8 -14.90 -6.79 -0.16
C GLU A 8 -14.07 -5.96 0.83
N ALA A 9 -13.03 -5.26 0.36
CA ALA A 9 -12.24 -4.37 1.20
C ALA A 9 -13.05 -3.17 1.70
N GLU A 10 -13.91 -2.58 0.88
CA GLU A 10 -14.82 -1.49 1.30
C GLU A 10 -15.76 -1.93 2.42
N GLU A 11 -16.34 -3.13 2.32
CA GLU A 11 -17.19 -3.67 3.37
C GLU A 11 -16.41 -3.90 4.68
N LEU A 12 -15.17 -4.39 4.57
CA LEU A 12 -14.30 -4.61 5.72
C LEU A 12 -13.89 -3.29 6.38
N PHE A 13 -13.59 -2.24 5.62
CA PHE A 13 -13.33 -0.91 6.17
C PHE A 13 -14.55 -0.32 6.89
N LYS A 14 -15.75 -0.47 6.32
CA LYS A 14 -16.99 -0.04 6.99
C LYS A 14 -17.18 -0.77 8.31
N LYS A 15 -16.96 -2.09 8.33
CA LYS A 15 -17.07 -2.89 9.55
C LYS A 15 -16.00 -2.52 10.57
N SER A 16 -14.74 -2.37 10.15
CA SER A 16 -13.64 -2.00 11.04
C SER A 16 -13.85 -0.64 11.69
N ALA A 17 -14.39 0.35 10.96
CA ALA A 17 -14.72 1.67 11.50
C ALA A 17 -15.84 1.60 12.56
N LEU A 18 -16.85 0.74 12.37
CA LEU A 18 -17.95 0.56 13.31
C LEU A 18 -17.55 -0.21 14.58
N THR A 19 -16.60 -1.15 14.46
CA THR A 19 -16.21 -2.05 15.56
C THR A 19 -14.87 -1.70 16.19
N ALA A 20 -14.13 -0.74 15.62
CA ALA A 20 -12.72 -0.49 15.91
C ALA A 20 -11.84 -1.75 15.81
N ASP A 21 -12.23 -2.74 15.00
CA ASP A 21 -11.49 -3.99 14.85
C ASP A 21 -10.33 -3.85 13.85
N HIS A 22 -9.12 -3.76 14.40
CA HIS A 22 -7.88 -3.68 13.63
C HIS A 22 -7.64 -4.89 12.71
N LYS A 23 -8.17 -6.08 13.03
CA LYS A 23 -8.00 -7.26 12.16
C LYS A 23 -8.76 -7.09 10.85
N LEU A 24 -9.97 -6.55 10.91
CA LEU A 24 -10.78 -6.27 9.71
C LEU A 24 -10.12 -5.18 8.85
N PHE A 25 -9.50 -4.19 9.49
CA PHE A 25 -8.71 -3.17 8.81
C PHE A 25 -7.51 -3.76 8.05
N VAL A 26 -6.71 -4.61 8.72
CA VAL A 26 -5.57 -5.29 8.09
C VAL A 26 -6.02 -6.21 6.96
N GLU A 27 -7.15 -6.91 7.12
CA GLU A 27 -7.71 -7.76 6.07
C GLU A 27 -8.13 -6.95 4.83
N ALA A 28 -8.77 -5.80 5.01
CA ALA A 28 -9.14 -4.89 3.93
C ALA A 28 -7.91 -4.45 3.12
N LEU A 29 -6.84 -4.03 3.82
CA LEU A 29 -5.56 -3.65 3.20
C LEU A 29 -4.93 -4.80 2.42
N ASN A 30 -4.97 -6.03 2.96
CA ASN A 30 -4.44 -7.21 2.30
C ASN A 30 -5.19 -7.53 1.02
N LYS A 31 -6.52 -7.38 0.99
CA LYS A 31 -7.34 -7.59 -0.21
C LYS A 31 -7.01 -6.59 -1.31
N ILE A 32 -6.88 -5.30 -0.97
CA ILE A 32 -6.43 -4.27 -1.92
C ILE A 32 -5.02 -4.59 -2.44
N SER A 33 -4.10 -4.94 -1.54
CA SER A 33 -2.72 -5.28 -1.90
C SER A 33 -2.65 -6.48 -2.84
N ALA A 34 -3.47 -7.52 -2.61
CA ALA A 34 -3.54 -8.70 -3.47
C ALA A 34 -4.13 -8.38 -4.86
N GLN A 35 -5.16 -7.53 -4.92
CA GLN A 35 -5.75 -7.08 -6.18
C GLN A 35 -4.73 -6.29 -7.02
N ILE A 36 -4.04 -5.33 -6.39
CA ILE A 36 -2.95 -4.57 -7.01
C ILE A 36 -1.86 -5.56 -7.45
N GLY A 37 -1.38 -6.42 -6.54
CA GLY A 37 -0.35 -7.43 -6.80
C GLY A 37 -0.67 -8.39 -7.95
N THR A 38 -1.95 -8.66 -8.20
CA THR A 38 -2.40 -9.47 -9.35
C THR A 38 -2.35 -8.69 -10.65
N ALA A 39 -2.66 -7.39 -10.62
CA ALA A 39 -2.63 -6.50 -11.78
C ALA A 39 -1.20 -6.18 -12.24
N ILE A 40 -0.26 -5.99 -11.29
CA ILE A 40 1.17 -5.86 -11.59
C ILE A 40 1.81 -7.26 -11.68
N SER A 41 1.87 -7.79 -12.91
CA SER A 41 2.56 -9.01 -13.40
C SER A 41 3.80 -9.45 -12.57
N PRO A 42 4.19 -10.75 -12.56
CA PRO A 42 4.97 -11.32 -11.45
C PRO A 42 6.24 -10.53 -11.15
N LEU A 43 6.28 -10.01 -9.92
CA LEU A 43 7.39 -9.27 -9.35
C LEU A 43 8.63 -10.16 -9.25
N THR A 44 9.56 -9.99 -10.19
CA THR A 44 10.90 -10.59 -10.13
C THR A 44 11.79 -9.78 -9.18
N LYS A 45 12.85 -10.39 -8.64
CA LYS A 45 13.82 -9.65 -7.81
C LYS A 45 14.40 -8.43 -8.53
N ALA A 46 14.54 -8.49 -9.85
CA ALA A 46 15.09 -7.41 -10.66
C ALA A 46 14.12 -6.26 -10.88
N ASN A 47 12.82 -6.52 -11.07
CA ASN A 47 11.84 -5.46 -11.38
C ASN A 47 11.20 -4.81 -10.14
N ARG A 48 11.26 -5.47 -8.96
CA ARG A 48 10.67 -4.97 -7.71
C ARG A 48 11.04 -3.51 -7.37
N PRO A 49 12.32 -3.08 -7.43
CA PRO A 49 12.67 -1.70 -7.09
C PRO A 49 12.04 -0.68 -8.05
N PHE A 50 11.97 -1.01 -9.34
CA PHE A 50 11.38 -0.14 -10.35
C PHE A 50 9.87 -0.03 -10.19
N ILE A 51 9.19 -1.14 -9.91
CA ILE A 51 7.74 -1.14 -9.68
C ILE A 51 7.41 -0.38 -8.39
N ALA A 52 8.19 -0.56 -7.31
CA ALA A 52 8.02 0.23 -6.10
C ALA A 52 8.15 1.74 -6.38
N ALA A 53 9.17 2.16 -7.13
CA ALA A 53 9.35 3.56 -7.51
C ALA A 53 8.20 4.11 -8.37
N VAL A 54 7.68 3.31 -9.32
CA VAL A 54 6.51 3.68 -10.12
C VAL A 54 5.26 3.82 -9.25
N MET A 55 5.04 2.92 -8.28
CA MET A 55 3.89 3.00 -7.36
C MET A 55 3.97 4.23 -6.47
N MET A 56 5.16 4.61 -5.97
CA MET A 56 5.33 5.86 -5.22
C MET A 56 4.96 7.08 -6.07
N ARG A 57 5.40 7.12 -7.34
CA ARG A 57 5.06 8.22 -8.24
C ARG A 57 3.59 8.22 -8.65
N TYR A 58 2.97 7.04 -8.71
CA TYR A 58 1.53 6.90 -8.94
C TYR A 58 0.71 7.48 -7.79
N VAL A 59 1.15 7.30 -6.54
CA VAL A 59 0.54 7.96 -5.37
C VAL A 59 0.54 9.48 -5.54
N ASP A 60 1.66 10.08 -5.94
CA ASP A 60 1.71 11.53 -6.20
C ASP A 60 0.83 11.98 -7.37
N PHE A 61 0.59 11.09 -8.34
CA PHE A 61 -0.30 11.35 -9.45
C PHE A 61 -1.76 11.39 -8.99
N ILE A 62 -2.24 10.36 -8.28
CA ILE A 62 -3.64 10.28 -7.82
C ILE A 62 -3.97 11.32 -6.74
N LYS A 63 -3.00 11.69 -5.89
CA LYS A 63 -3.19 12.71 -4.85
C LYS A 63 -3.57 14.08 -5.41
N LYS A 64 -3.28 14.35 -6.68
CA LYS A 64 -3.68 15.61 -7.34
C LYS A 64 -5.18 15.74 -7.50
N ASP A 65 -5.89 14.61 -7.52
CA ASP A 65 -7.32 14.54 -7.74
C ASP A 65 -8.11 14.40 -6.42
N PHE A 66 -7.42 14.28 -5.28
CA PHE A 66 -8.07 14.14 -3.98
C PHE A 66 -8.81 15.42 -3.59
N ASP A 67 -10.02 15.25 -3.07
CA ASP A 67 -10.69 16.30 -2.32
C ASP A 67 -10.11 16.43 -0.89
N THR A 68 -10.61 17.41 -0.13
CA THR A 68 -10.13 17.66 1.24
C THR A 68 -10.35 16.47 2.17
N ASN A 69 -11.49 15.79 2.05
CA ASN A 69 -11.81 14.65 2.91
C ASN A 69 -10.95 13.43 2.56
N GLU A 70 -10.74 13.18 1.26
CA GLU A 70 -9.86 12.11 0.79
C GLU A 70 -8.42 12.33 1.24
N MET A 71 -7.95 13.58 1.24
CA MET A 71 -6.62 13.93 1.72
C MET A 71 -6.48 13.75 3.24
N GLU A 72 -7.49 14.09 4.04
CA GLU A 72 -7.52 13.83 5.48
C GLU A 72 -7.46 12.33 5.78
N VAL A 73 -8.30 11.53 5.13
CA VAL A 73 -8.29 10.07 5.26
C VAL A 73 -6.92 9.51 4.88
N PHE A 74 -6.33 9.98 3.79
CA PHE A 74 -4.99 9.55 3.37
C PHE A 74 -3.93 9.81 4.45
N HIS A 75 -3.95 10.98 5.10
CA HIS A 75 -2.99 11.31 6.16
C HIS A 75 -3.19 10.47 7.43
N GLU A 76 -4.43 10.25 7.85
CA GLU A 76 -4.74 9.39 9.00
C GLU A 76 -4.29 7.95 8.72
N MET A 77 -4.53 7.44 7.51
CA MET A 77 -4.07 6.12 7.08
C MET A 77 -2.54 5.99 7.10
N LEU A 78 -1.80 7.00 6.65
CA LEU A 78 -0.35 7.01 6.76
C LEU A 78 0.10 6.98 8.23
N ARG A 79 -0.57 7.71 9.10
CA ARG A 79 -0.27 7.73 10.53
C ARG A 79 -0.48 6.36 11.17
N ASP A 80 -1.61 5.72 10.87
CA ASP A 80 -1.98 4.42 11.44
C ASP A 80 -1.08 3.29 10.92
N LEU A 81 -0.55 3.41 9.71
CA LEU A 81 0.47 2.51 9.16
C LEU A 81 1.88 2.77 9.72
N GLY A 82 2.06 3.75 10.61
CA GLY A 82 3.38 4.16 11.12
C GLY A 82 4.25 4.83 10.05
N ASN A 83 3.64 5.30 8.97
CA ASN A 83 4.24 5.86 7.76
C ASN A 83 4.21 7.41 7.79
N THR A 84 4.40 8.01 8.98
CA THR A 84 4.44 9.46 9.16
C THR A 84 5.72 10.11 8.62
N GLY A 85 6.69 9.30 8.17
CA GLY A 85 7.84 9.73 7.40
C GLY A 85 7.92 8.96 6.09
N ALA A 86 8.21 9.66 5.01
CA ALA A 86 8.65 9.06 3.75
C ALA A 86 10.03 8.37 3.87
N GLU A 87 10.28 7.63 4.95
CA GLU A 87 11.56 6.99 5.28
C GLU A 87 11.35 5.63 5.95
N TYR A 88 10.80 4.67 5.21
CA TYR A 88 11.41 3.34 5.27
C TYR A 88 12.55 3.31 4.25
N ILE A 89 13.66 3.98 4.59
CA ILE A 89 14.95 3.48 4.13
C ILE A 89 15.11 2.15 4.84
N VAL A 90 14.62 1.07 4.23
CA VAL A 90 15.16 -0.25 4.52
C VAL A 90 16.63 -0.14 4.13
N THR A 91 17.51 0.09 5.10
CA THR A 91 18.94 -0.13 4.92
C THR A 91 19.11 -1.62 4.66
N MET A 92 18.95 -2.04 3.41
CA MET A 92 19.47 -3.31 2.97
C MET A 92 20.98 -3.23 3.16
N PRO A 93 21.62 -4.22 3.80
CA PRO A 93 23.07 -4.28 3.79
C PRO A 93 23.51 -4.32 2.32
N MET A 94 24.28 -3.30 1.93
CA MET A 94 24.96 -3.29 0.64
C MET A 94 25.83 -4.55 0.58
N PRO A 95 25.77 -5.37 -0.48
CA PRO A 95 26.74 -6.43 -0.64
C PRO A 95 28.12 -5.78 -0.69
N ASN A 96 29.01 -6.21 0.21
CA ASN A 96 30.40 -5.75 0.22
C ASN A 96 30.97 -5.93 -1.20
N LYS A 97 31.39 -4.81 -1.80
CA LYS A 97 32.18 -4.86 -3.02
C LYS A 97 33.48 -5.58 -2.68
N GLY A 98 33.60 -6.80 -3.17
CA GLY A 98 34.85 -7.51 -3.36
C GLY A 98 35.31 -8.29 -2.15
N GLU A 99 35.17 -9.61 -2.25
CA GLU A 99 36.30 -10.49 -1.99
C GLU A 99 36.56 -11.30 -3.27
N LYS A 100 37.84 -11.42 -3.59
CA LYS A 100 38.41 -11.91 -4.84
C LYS A 100 38.15 -13.40 -5.08
#